data_AF-A0A963TLT9-F1
#
_entry.id   AF-A0A963TLT9-F1
#
_cell.length_a   1.000
_cell.length_b   1.000
_cell.length_c   1.000
_cell.angle_alpha   90.00
_cell.angle_beta   90.00
_cell.angle_gamma   90.00
#
_symmetry.space_group_name_H-M   'P 1'
#
loop_
_entity.id
_entity.type
_entity.pdbx_description
1 polymer ?
#
loop_
_entity_poly.entity_id
_entity_poly.type
_entity_poly.pdbx_seq_one_letter_code
_entity_poly.pdbx_strand_id
1 'polypeptide(L)'
;MISQFATQFITLEEYLKWALSEGCRVQTGFSAGPDGMMEFTVVTAKSGRYAVIHDLSPGEAIPAAAYAQYDRRLGLESPFGKTKQ
;
A
#
# COMPACT_ATOMS: atom_id res chain seq x y z
N MET A 1 -27.21 10.00 18.00
CA MET A 1 -26.57 9.66 16.70
C MET A 1 -25.10 9.41 16.99
N ILE A 2 -24.68 8.15 17.06
CA ILE A 2 -23.28 7.80 17.29
C ILE A 2 -22.61 7.85 15.92
N SER A 3 -21.89 8.94 15.62
CA SER A 3 -21.01 8.99 14.46
C SER A 3 -19.98 7.88 14.61
N GLN A 4 -20.14 6.80 13.85
CA GLN A 4 -19.11 5.79 13.65
C GLN A 4 -17.92 6.47 12.97
N PHE A 5 -16.92 6.87 13.77
CA PHE A 5 -15.57 7.07 13.28
C PHE A 5 -15.02 5.71 12.88
N ALA A 6 -15.45 5.19 11.73
CA ALA A 6 -14.77 4.08 11.11
C ALA A 6 -13.42 4.61 10.63
N THR A 7 -12.38 4.40 11.44
CA THR A 7 -11.02 4.35 10.93
C THR A 7 -11.05 3.29 9.83
N GLN A 8 -11.20 3.69 8.57
CA GLN A 8 -11.19 2.76 7.46
C GLN A 8 -9.78 2.16 7.43
N PHE A 9 -9.66 0.94 7.92
CA PHE A 9 -8.48 0.13 7.76
C PHE A 9 -8.44 -0.29 6.29
N ILE A 10 -7.44 0.16 5.55
CA ILE A 10 -7.22 -0.23 4.16
C ILE A 10 -6.35 -1.48 4.14
N THR A 11 -6.78 -2.53 3.46
CA THR A 11 -5.97 -3.73 3.27
C THR A 11 -4.94 -3.54 2.17
N LEU A 12 -3.89 -4.38 2.15
CA LEU A 12 -2.93 -4.38 1.05
C LEU A 12 -3.62 -4.60 -0.30
N GLU A 13 -4.56 -5.53 -0.38
CA GLU A 13 -5.30 -5.81 -1.60
C GLU A 13 -6.05 -4.57 -2.12
N GLU A 14 -6.74 -3.84 -1.24
CA GLU A 14 -7.47 -2.63 -1.62
C GLU A 14 -6.51 -1.50 -2.07
N TYR A 15 -5.37 -1.33 -1.38
CA TYR A 15 -4.35 -0.37 -1.79
C TYR A 15 -3.77 -0.70 -3.17
N LEU A 16 -3.46 -1.98 -3.43
CA LEU A 16 -2.92 -2.42 -4.72
C LEU A 16 -3.95 -2.28 -5.85
N LYS A 17 -5.23 -2.60 -5.59
CA LYS A 17 -6.32 -2.38 -6.54
C LYS A 17 -6.45 -0.91 -6.91
N TRP A 18 -6.38 -0.01 -5.94
CA TRP A 18 -6.37 1.43 -6.21
C TRP A 18 -5.12 1.85 -6.99
N ALA A 19 -3.93 1.44 -6.57
CA ALA A 19 -2.69 1.80 -7.27
C ALA A 19 -2.68 1.34 -8.74
N LEU A 20 -3.22 0.14 -9.03
CA LEU A 20 -3.44 -0.35 -10.39
C LEU A 20 -4.42 0.54 -11.17
N SER A 21 -5.47 1.05 -10.53
CA SER A 21 -6.44 1.97 -11.16
C SER A 21 -5.83 3.34 -11.54
N GLU A 22 -4.85 3.82 -10.78
CA GLU A 22 -4.03 5.01 -11.13
C GLU A 22 -3.04 4.72 -12.28
N GLY A 23 -2.93 3.44 -12.65
CA GLY A 23 -2.06 2.91 -13.69
C GLY A 23 -0.63 2.66 -13.21
N CYS A 24 -0.45 2.35 -11.93
CA CYS A 24 0.78 1.73 -11.46
C CYS A 24 0.88 0.29 -11.97
N ARG A 25 2.10 -0.24 -11.97
CA ARG A 25 2.38 -1.66 -12.16
C ARG A 25 2.68 -2.29 -10.81
N VAL A 26 2.12 -3.45 -10.56
CA VAL A 26 2.35 -4.22 -9.32
C VAL A 26 3.05 -5.51 -9.69
N GLN A 27 4.12 -5.84 -8.96
CA GLN A 27 4.87 -7.08 -9.09
C GLN A 27 5.10 -7.67 -7.71
N THR A 28 4.66 -8.89 -7.49
CA THR A 28 4.91 -9.64 -6.26
C THR A 28 6.02 -10.65 -6.52
N GLY A 29 6.92 -10.81 -5.55
CA GLY A 29 8.04 -11.73 -5.63
C GLY A 29 8.47 -12.22 -4.26
N PHE A 30 9.42 -13.14 -4.26
CA PHE A 30 10.00 -13.70 -3.06
C PHE A 30 11.49 -13.41 -3.05
N SER A 31 12.02 -12.97 -1.91
CA SER A 31 13.45 -12.81 -1.68
C SER A 31 13.90 -13.80 -0.62
N ALA A 32 14.96 -14.54 -0.91
CA ALA A 32 15.61 -15.37 0.10
C ALA A 32 16.40 -14.45 1.05
N GLY A 33 16.03 -14.43 2.33
CA GLY A 33 16.75 -13.77 3.42
C GLY A 33 17.37 -14.79 4.39
N PRO A 34 18.18 -14.31 5.35
CA PRO A 34 18.79 -15.16 6.39
C PRO A 34 17.75 -15.95 7.20
N ASP A 35 16.55 -15.38 7.36
CA ASP A 35 15.45 -15.92 8.17
C ASP A 35 14.42 -16.70 7.35
N GLY A 36 14.65 -16.89 6.04
CA GLY A 36 13.74 -17.59 5.13
C GLY A 36 13.30 -16.76 3.93
N MET A 37 12.26 -17.20 3.24
CA MET A 37 11.70 -16.49 2.09
C MET A 37 10.78 -15.37 2.57
N MET A 38 11.09 -14.13 2.20
CA MET A 38 10.25 -12.95 2.43
C MET A 38 9.47 -12.62 1.17
N GLU A 39 8.15 -12.51 1.28
CA GLU A 39 7.33 -11.98 0.20
C GLU A 39 7.45 -10.46 0.17
N PHE A 40 7.60 -9.92 -1.04
CA PHE A 40 7.59 -8.48 -1.25
C PHE A 40 6.73 -8.13 -2.46
N THR A 41 6.10 -6.96 -2.38
CA THR A 41 5.35 -6.38 -3.49
C THR A 41 5.97 -5.05 -3.88
N VAL A 42 6.36 -4.94 -5.15
CA VAL A 42 6.85 -3.69 -5.76
C VAL A 42 5.70 -3.03 -6.50
N VAL A 43 5.40 -1.79 -6.14
CA VAL A 43 4.49 -0.92 -6.88
C VAL A 43 5.34 0.10 -7.63
N THR A 44 5.13 0.24 -8.94
CA THR A 44 5.84 1.21 -9.79
C THR A 44 4.84 2.14 -10.47
N ALA A 45 4.95 3.45 -10.20
CA ALA A 45 4.13 4.48 -10.82
C ALA A 45 4.55 4.75 -12.27
N LYS A 46 3.67 5.40 -13.06
CA LYS A 46 3.96 5.81 -14.45
C LYS A 46 5.19 6.72 -14.57
N SER A 47 5.49 7.46 -13.50
CA SER A 47 6.67 8.31 -13.38
C SER A 47 7.99 7.54 -13.26
N GLY A 48 7.95 6.21 -13.08
CA GLY A 48 9.11 5.37 -12.80
C GLY A 48 9.49 5.29 -11.31
N ARG A 49 8.79 6.03 -10.44
CA ARG A 49 8.96 5.94 -8.99
C ARG A 49 8.40 4.60 -8.48
N TYR A 50 9.03 4.02 -7.46
CA TYR A 50 8.59 2.75 -6.91
C TYR A 50 8.54 2.74 -5.38
N ALA A 51 7.67 1.90 -4.84
CA ALA A 51 7.59 1.56 -3.44
C ALA A 51 7.67 0.03 -3.30
N VAL A 52 8.41 -0.43 -2.29
CA VAL A 52 8.49 -1.85 -1.94
C VAL A 52 7.77 -2.04 -0.61
N ILE A 53 6.87 -3.01 -0.60
CA ILE A 53 6.06 -3.42 0.54
C ILE A 53 6.56 -4.81 0.93
N HIS A 54 7.02 -4.97 2.17
CA HIS A 54 7.51 -6.23 2.71
C HIS A 54 6.55 -6.74 3.77
N ASP A 55 6.48 -8.06 3.93
CA ASP A 55 5.83 -8.73 5.06
C ASP A 55 4.38 -8.28 5.29
N LEU A 56 3.64 -8.02 4.20
CA LEU A 56 2.19 -7.83 4.25
C LEU A 56 1.50 -8.80 3.29
N SER A 57 0.55 -9.55 3.83
CA SER A 57 -0.38 -10.36 3.04
C SER A 57 -1.48 -9.48 2.43
N PRO A 58 -2.10 -9.87 1.30
CA PRO A 58 -3.17 -9.09 0.66
C PRO A 58 -4.33 -8.71 1.58
N GLY A 59 -4.71 -9.58 2.51
CA GLY A 59 -5.80 -9.32 3.47
C GLY A 59 -5.41 -8.51 4.71
N GLU A 60 -4.13 -8.18 4.89
CA GLU A 60 -3.67 -7.45 6.07
C GLU A 60 -3.90 -5.95 5.94
N ALA A 61 -4.31 -5.33 7.04
CA ALA A 61 -4.49 -3.89 7.13
C ALA A 61 -3.13 -3.18 7.07
N ILE A 62 -3.02 -2.19 6.20
CA ILE A 62 -1.86 -1.31 6.12
C ILE A 62 -2.03 -0.18 7.16
N PRO A 63 -1.06 0.02 8.07
CA PRO A 63 -1.06 1.16 8.98
C PRO A 63 -1.08 2.49 8.21
N ALA A 64 -1.75 3.51 8.76
CA ALA A 64 -1.87 4.81 8.09
C ALA A 64 -0.53 5.45 7.71
N ALA A 65 0.46 5.31 8.58
CA ALA A 65 1.81 5.78 8.31
C ALA A 65 2.48 5.05 7.13
N ALA A 66 2.19 3.76 6.93
CA ALA A 66 2.80 2.95 5.90
C ALA A 66 2.26 3.30 4.51
N TYR A 67 0.93 3.37 4.31
CA TYR A 67 0.40 3.78 3.00
C TYR A 67 0.74 5.24 2.66
N ALA A 68 0.81 6.14 3.65
CA ALA A 68 1.26 7.51 3.42
C ALA A 68 2.73 7.58 2.97
N GLN A 69 3.57 6.66 3.45
CA GLN A 69 4.94 6.52 2.98
C GLN A 69 5.01 5.96 1.55
N TYR A 70 4.16 4.97 1.22
CA TYR A 70 4.07 4.41 -0.13
C TYR A 70 3.64 5.46 -1.14
N ASP A 71 2.60 6.23 -0.83
CA ASP A 71 2.11 7.36 -1.62
C ASP A 71 3.22 8.38 -1.89
N ARG A 72 3.95 8.79 -0.85
CA ARG A 72 5.09 9.73 -0.99
C ARG A 72 6.18 9.19 -1.90
N ARG A 73 6.49 7.89 -1.81
CA ARG A 73 7.49 7.22 -2.67
C ARG A 73 7.04 7.17 -4.11
N LEU A 74 5.78 6.83 -4.35
CA LEU A 74 5.16 6.74 -5.68
C LEU A 74 4.85 8.10 -6.30
N GLY A 75 4.77 9.15 -5.47
CA GLY A 75 4.29 10.48 -5.88
C GLY A 75 2.79 10.48 -6.18
N LEU A 76 2.01 9.73 -5.39
CA LEU A 76 0.55 9.65 -5.48
C LEU A 76 -0.09 10.29 -4.26
N GLU A 77 -1.39 10.57 -4.35
CA GLU A 77 -2.22 11.00 -3.24
C GLU A 77 -3.39 10.03 -3.08
N SER A 78 -3.28 9.05 -2.18
CA SER A 78 -4.37 8.10 -1.97
C SER A 78 -5.59 8.77 -1.33
N PRO A 79 -6.81 8.27 -1.62
CA PRO A 79 -8.02 8.74 -0.93
C PRO A 79 -8.05 8.33 0.56
N PHE A 80 -7.16 7.42 0.99
CA PHE A 80 -7.17 6.81 2.31
C PHE A 80 -6.57 7.72 3.41
N GLY A 81 -5.65 8.62 3.04
CA GLY A 81 -5.00 9.54 3.97
C GLY A 81 -5.79 10.80 4.31
N LYS A 82 -6.95 11.03 3.67
CA LYS A 82 -7.77 12.23 3.94
C LYS A 82 -8.59 12.04 5.20
N THR A 83 -7.94 12.21 6.36
CA THR A 83 -8.66 12.63 7.56
C THR A 83 -9.24 14.01 7.25
N LYS A 84 -10.54 14.10 6.95
CA LYS A 84 -11.23 15.39 6.98
C LYS A 84 -11.07 15.94 8.40
N GLN A 85 -10.28 17.00 8.54
CA GLN A 85 -10.34 17.87 9.72
C GLN A 85 -11.69 18.58 9.74
#